data_AF-A0A8T5KQV4-F1
#
_entry.id   AF-A0A8T5KQV4-F1
#
_cell.length_a   1.000
_cell.length_b   1.000
_cell.length_c   1.000
_cell.angle_alpha   90.00
_cell.angle_beta   90.00
_cell.angle_gamma   90.00
#
_symmetry.space_group_name_H-M   'P 1'
#
loop_
_entity.id
_entity.type
_entity.pdbx_description
1 polymer ?
#
loop_
_entity_poly.entity_id
_entity_poly.type
_entity_poly.pdbx_seq_one_letter_code
_entity_poly.pdbx_strand_id
1 'polypeptide(L)'
;MISKKQNIVLTVGIIVIVATVIYINTISSFNLIKPLDGVDNMTYEKYENAIFTYEIIRYPSHVNVTQHYFNDTIIIGIMNDPDNLGFGIVPAGSGGRRFIKIENDDPVKARIKTVVFGNISEFITISYSDFILDANESKNYAVGLQTNENTIQGNYTGEIDLIVIKPKYKNLEPLLSVI
;
A
#
# COMPACT_ATOMS: atom_id res chain seq x y z
N MET A 1 24.18 -38.45 -29.86
CA MET A 1 24.08 -38.59 -28.38
C MET A 1 24.52 -37.28 -27.76
N ILE A 2 23.59 -36.48 -27.24
CA ILE A 2 23.93 -35.28 -26.48
C ILE A 2 24.56 -35.74 -25.15
N SER A 3 25.72 -35.18 -24.81
CA SER A 3 26.44 -35.53 -23.59
C SER A 3 25.59 -35.18 -22.37
N LYS A 4 25.59 -36.02 -21.32
CA LYS A 4 24.89 -35.76 -20.05
C LYS A 4 25.25 -34.37 -19.46
N LYS A 5 26.47 -33.88 -19.73
CA LYS A 5 26.90 -32.52 -19.35
C LYS A 5 26.18 -31.42 -20.13
N GLN A 6 25.94 -31.61 -21.43
CA GLN A 6 25.22 -30.62 -22.26
C GLN A 6 23.77 -30.46 -21.81
N ASN A 7 23.10 -31.55 -21.41
CA ASN A 7 21.74 -31.47 -20.87
C ASN A 7 21.67 -30.68 -19.57
N ILE A 8 22.63 -30.85 -18.65
CA ILE A 8 22.65 -30.11 -17.38
C ILE A 8 22.85 -28.62 -17.62
N VAL A 9 23.80 -28.24 -18.50
CA VAL A 9 24.06 -26.83 -18.83
C VAL A 9 22.83 -26.18 -19.46
N LEU A 10 22.14 -26.89 -20.37
CA LEU A 10 20.91 -26.39 -20.98
C LEU A 10 19.81 -26.16 -19.94
N THR A 11 19.57 -27.13 -19.05
CA THR A 11 18.54 -27.03 -18.00
C THR A 11 18.83 -25.87 -17.05
N VAL A 12 20.07 -25.72 -16.60
CA VAL A 12 20.47 -24.60 -15.73
C VAL A 12 20.30 -23.26 -16.46
N GLY A 13 20.69 -23.19 -17.74
CA GLY A 13 20.51 -22.00 -18.57
C GLY A 13 19.04 -21.56 -18.67
N ILE A 14 18.12 -22.52 -18.90
CA ILE A 14 16.68 -22.24 -18.96
C ILE A 14 16.16 -21.71 -17.62
N ILE A 15 16.57 -22.34 -16.50
CA ILE A 15 16.15 -21.90 -15.16
C ILE A 15 16.61 -20.46 -14.89
N VAL A 16 17.85 -20.12 -15.25
CA VAL A 16 18.37 -18.75 -15.06
C VAL A 16 17.62 -17.74 -15.91
N ILE A 17 17.33 -18.06 -17.18
CA ILE A 17 16.56 -17.17 -18.06
C ILE A 17 15.16 -16.95 -17.49
N VAL A 18 14.46 -18.02 -17.09
CA VAL A 18 13.13 -17.91 -16.48
C VAL A 18 13.17 -17.08 -15.20
N ALA A 19 14.14 -17.32 -14.31
CA ALA A 19 14.32 -16.53 -13.10
C ALA A 19 14.58 -15.05 -13.39
N THR A 20 15.38 -14.75 -14.43
CA THR A 20 15.70 -13.37 -14.84
C THR A 20 14.49 -12.66 -15.43
N VAL A 21 13.70 -13.35 -16.26
CA VAL A 21 12.45 -12.82 -16.82
C VAL A 21 11.44 -12.56 -15.71
N ILE A 22 11.31 -13.48 -14.75
CA ILE A 22 10.47 -13.27 -13.57
C ILE A 22 10.95 -12.03 -12.82
N TYR A 23 12.24 -11.95 -12.48
CA TYR A 23 12.82 -10.82 -11.75
C TYR A 23 12.59 -9.46 -12.44
N ILE A 24 12.84 -9.38 -13.75
CA ILE A 24 12.61 -8.15 -14.53
C ILE A 24 11.13 -7.77 -14.50
N ASN A 25 10.21 -8.73 -14.72
CA ASN A 25 8.78 -8.45 -14.66
C ASN A 25 8.34 -7.97 -13.26
N THR A 26 8.89 -8.55 -12.20
CA THR A 26 8.60 -8.13 -10.82
C THR A 26 9.03 -6.68 -10.58
N ILE A 27 10.26 -6.31 -10.95
CA ILE A 27 10.75 -4.93 -10.77
C ILE A 27 9.96 -3.92 -11.59
N SER A 28 9.66 -4.27 -12.85
CA SER A 28 8.91 -3.40 -13.76
C SER A 28 7.52 -3.06 -13.20
N SER A 29 6.88 -4.03 -12.57
CA SER A 29 5.56 -3.88 -11.97
C SER A 29 5.55 -2.93 -10.77
N PHE A 30 6.66 -2.87 -10.01
CA PHE A 30 6.78 -1.99 -8.84
C PHE A 30 7.07 -0.52 -9.20
N ASN A 31 7.78 -0.26 -10.30
CA ASN A 31 8.14 1.11 -10.70
C ASN A 31 7.02 1.87 -11.41
N LEU A 32 5.87 1.23 -11.69
CA LEU A 32 4.76 1.82 -12.45
C LEU A 32 3.75 2.62 -11.60
N ILE A 33 3.90 2.64 -10.28
CA ILE A 33 2.85 3.14 -9.37
C ILE A 33 3.39 4.32 -8.56
N LYS A 34 3.79 5.39 -9.24
CA LYS A 34 3.78 6.71 -8.61
C LYS A 34 2.94 7.59 -9.51
N PRO A 35 1.68 7.88 -9.14
CA PRO A 35 0.87 8.72 -9.99
C PRO A 35 1.50 10.13 -10.06
N LEU A 36 1.41 10.72 -11.24
CA LEU A 36 1.93 12.06 -11.52
C LEU A 36 1.16 13.12 -10.73
N ASP A 37 -0.13 12.86 -10.51
CA ASP A 37 -1.07 13.73 -9.80
C ASP A 37 -1.82 12.88 -8.75
N GLY A 38 -1.98 13.40 -7.53
CA GLY A 38 -2.74 12.69 -6.49
C GLY A 38 -4.22 12.53 -6.85
N VAL A 39 -4.91 11.57 -6.22
CA VAL A 39 -6.35 11.38 -6.42
C VAL A 39 -7.20 12.31 -5.55
N ASP A 40 -8.31 12.82 -6.11
CA ASP A 40 -9.29 13.64 -5.36
C ASP A 40 -10.37 12.78 -4.67
N ASN A 41 -10.64 11.60 -5.22
CA ASN A 41 -11.64 10.65 -4.73
C ASN A 41 -11.02 9.26 -4.62
N MET A 42 -11.65 8.36 -3.86
CA MET A 42 -11.22 6.97 -3.82
C MET A 42 -11.25 6.38 -5.24
N THR A 43 -10.16 5.77 -5.67
CA THR A 43 -10.07 5.08 -6.96
C THR A 43 -9.70 3.62 -6.79
N TYR A 44 -10.13 2.80 -7.74
CA TYR A 44 -9.86 1.38 -7.79
C TYR A 44 -9.35 1.00 -9.17
N GLU A 45 -8.16 0.40 -9.21
CA GLU A 45 -7.55 -0.11 -10.43
C GLU A 45 -7.21 -1.58 -10.28
N LYS A 46 -7.40 -2.35 -11.35
CA LYS A 46 -7.10 -3.77 -11.38
C LYS A 46 -6.20 -4.10 -12.56
N TYR A 47 -5.08 -4.74 -12.26
CA TYR A 47 -4.11 -5.24 -13.23
C TYR A 47 -3.93 -6.73 -13.07
N GLU A 48 -3.61 -7.41 -14.17
CA GLU A 48 -3.39 -8.84 -14.13
C GLU A 48 -2.20 -9.21 -15.00
N ASN A 49 -1.40 -10.15 -14.52
CA ASN A 49 -0.41 -10.86 -15.34
C ASN A 49 -0.73 -12.36 -15.35
N ALA A 50 0.21 -13.18 -15.82
CA ALA A 50 0.01 -14.63 -15.92
C ALA A 50 -0.08 -15.34 -14.55
N ILE A 51 0.43 -14.73 -13.48
CA ILE A 51 0.67 -15.37 -12.18
C ILE A 51 -0.16 -14.70 -11.08
N PHE A 52 -0.33 -13.37 -11.15
CA PHE A 52 -0.95 -12.55 -10.12
C PHE A 52 -2.00 -11.60 -10.69
N THR A 53 -2.92 -11.25 -9.81
CA THR A 53 -3.84 -10.12 -9.91
C THR A 53 -3.39 -9.06 -8.91
N TYR A 54 -3.34 -7.82 -9.36
CA TYR A 54 -3.00 -6.64 -8.55
C TYR A 54 -4.23 -5.76 -8.50
N GLU A 55 -4.63 -5.35 -7.31
CA GLU A 55 -5.69 -4.38 -7.10
C GLU A 55 -5.07 -3.21 -6.34
N ILE A 56 -5.27 -2.00 -6.84
CA ILE A 56 -4.75 -0.78 -6.24
C ILE A 56 -5.95 0.07 -5.86
N ILE A 57 -6.15 0.26 -4.56
CA ILE A 57 -7.15 1.17 -4.01
C ILE A 57 -6.40 2.40 -3.54
N ARG A 58 -6.71 3.57 -4.12
CA ARG A 58 -6.09 4.84 -3.72
C ARG A 58 -7.06 5.65 -2.90
N TYR A 59 -6.66 6.02 -1.69
CA TYR A 59 -7.44 6.88 -0.82
C TYR A 59 -6.85 8.29 -0.80
N PRO A 60 -7.63 9.33 -1.14
CA PRO A 60 -7.20 10.70 -0.92
C PRO A 60 -7.00 10.94 0.58
N SER A 61 -5.89 11.59 0.94
CA SER A 61 -5.61 11.94 2.33
C SER A 61 -5.14 13.38 2.44
N HIS A 62 -5.70 14.08 3.42
CA HIS A 62 -5.36 15.47 3.70
C HIS A 62 -5.41 15.75 5.19
N VAL A 63 -4.59 16.71 5.60
CA VAL A 63 -4.61 17.31 6.92
C VAL A 63 -4.27 18.78 6.84
N ASN A 64 -4.99 19.60 7.58
CA ASN A 64 -4.65 20.98 7.81
C ASN A 64 -4.01 21.11 9.20
N VAL A 65 -2.71 21.37 9.23
CA VAL A 65 -1.98 21.56 10.49
C VAL A 65 -2.15 23.00 10.94
N THR A 66 -2.64 23.21 12.17
CA THR A 66 -2.79 24.54 12.76
C THR A 66 -1.88 24.72 13.96
N GLN A 67 -1.38 25.94 14.19
CA GLN A 67 -0.74 26.26 15.46
C GLN A 67 -1.80 26.36 16.56
N HIS A 68 -1.51 25.81 17.74
CA HIS A 68 -2.38 25.98 18.90
C HIS A 68 -1.81 27.05 19.80
N TYR A 69 -2.55 28.15 19.96
CA TYR A 69 -2.30 29.10 21.03
C TYR A 69 -3.12 28.66 22.24
N PHE A 70 -2.52 28.71 23.44
CA PHE A 70 -3.01 28.15 24.71
C PHE A 70 -4.44 28.58 25.14
N ASN A 71 -5.11 29.48 24.42
CA ASN A 71 -6.43 30.04 24.73
C ASN A 71 -7.49 29.83 23.63
N ASP A 72 -7.19 29.11 22.55
CA ASP A 72 -8.13 28.94 21.44
C ASP A 72 -9.07 27.75 21.66
N THR A 73 -10.34 27.94 21.27
CA THR A 73 -11.35 26.86 21.34
C THR A 73 -11.00 25.77 20.32
N ILE A 74 -10.82 24.54 20.79
CA ILE A 74 -10.56 23.38 19.92
C ILE A 74 -11.85 23.02 19.18
N ILE A 75 -11.88 23.24 17.87
CA ILE A 75 -12.97 22.78 16.99
C ILE A 75 -12.64 21.35 16.54
N ILE A 76 -13.37 20.38 17.09
CA ILE A 76 -13.25 18.97 16.68
C ILE A 76 -14.23 18.69 15.54
N GLY A 77 -13.72 18.56 14.33
CA GLY A 77 -14.50 18.10 13.17
C GLY A 77 -14.63 16.57 13.19
N ILE A 78 -15.85 16.06 13.05
CA ILE A 78 -16.11 14.62 12.87
C ILE A 78 -16.36 14.39 11.38
N MET A 79 -15.53 13.55 10.76
CA MET A 79 -15.71 13.09 9.38
C MET A 79 -16.41 11.73 9.41
N ASN A 80 -17.56 11.62 8.73
CA ASN A 80 -18.37 10.39 8.67
C ASN A 80 -18.19 9.61 7.37
N ASP A 81 -17.34 10.09 6.46
CA ASP A 81 -17.10 9.43 5.18
C ASP A 81 -16.11 8.27 5.35
N PRO A 82 -16.55 7.01 5.18
CA PRO A 82 -15.67 5.84 5.32
C PRO A 82 -14.64 5.74 4.19
N ASP A 83 -14.90 6.37 3.04
CA ASP A 83 -14.06 6.28 1.84
C ASP A 83 -12.99 7.39 1.80
N ASN A 84 -12.94 8.24 2.82
CA ASN A 84 -12.02 9.36 2.94
C ASN A 84 -11.06 9.16 4.14
N LEU A 85 -9.76 9.06 3.86
CA LEU A 85 -8.72 9.03 4.90
C LEU A 85 -8.25 10.44 5.27
N GLY A 86 -9.21 11.34 5.45
CA GLY A 86 -9.00 12.71 5.92
C GLY A 86 -8.79 12.77 7.44
N PHE A 87 -7.76 13.49 7.87
CA PHE A 87 -7.50 13.77 9.29
C PHE A 87 -8.09 15.10 9.74
N GLY A 88 -8.60 15.92 8.82
CA GLY A 88 -9.23 17.20 9.13
C GLY A 88 -8.21 18.23 9.61
N ILE A 89 -8.54 18.94 10.68
CA ILE A 89 -7.66 19.95 11.30
C ILE A 89 -6.96 19.31 12.49
N VAL A 90 -5.63 19.32 12.48
CA VAL A 90 -4.81 18.73 13.56
C VAL A 90 -3.84 19.79 14.09
N PRO A 91 -3.86 20.08 15.40
CA PRO A 91 -2.87 20.98 15.99
C PRO A 91 -1.44 20.42 15.89
N ALA A 92 -0.45 21.30 15.70
CA ALA A 92 0.95 20.92 15.80
C ALA A 92 1.25 20.25 17.16
N GLY A 93 2.03 19.16 17.15
CA GLY A 93 2.30 18.31 18.31
C GLY A 93 1.20 17.28 18.62
N SER A 94 0.10 17.29 17.87
CA SER A 94 -1.00 16.33 18.03
C SER A 94 -1.02 15.28 16.92
N GLY A 95 -1.99 14.39 16.98
CA GLY A 95 -2.16 13.31 16.03
C GLY A 95 -3.58 12.76 16.00
N GLY A 96 -3.81 11.87 15.03
CA GLY A 96 -5.08 11.18 14.86
C GLY A 96 -4.85 9.75 14.40
N ARG A 97 -5.86 8.89 14.54
CA ARG A 97 -5.84 7.54 13.99
C ARG A 97 -7.14 7.24 13.28
N ARG A 98 -7.03 6.57 12.14
CA ARG A 98 -8.13 5.95 11.40
C ARG A 98 -7.88 4.45 11.35
N PHE A 99 -8.96 3.68 11.33
CA PHE A 99 -8.90 2.23 11.23
C PHE A 99 -9.61 1.80 9.95
N ILE A 100 -8.92 0.98 9.17
CA ILE A 100 -9.44 0.34 7.96
C ILE A 100 -9.58 -1.15 8.28
N LYS A 101 -10.75 -1.71 7.99
CA LYS A 101 -10.94 -3.16 8.05
C LYS A 101 -10.67 -3.73 6.68
N ILE A 102 -9.73 -4.68 6.61
CA ILE A 102 -9.39 -5.38 5.37
C ILE A 102 -9.84 -6.82 5.52
N GLU A 103 -10.59 -7.31 4.53
CA GLU A 103 -11.14 -8.66 4.50
C GLU A 103 -10.67 -9.35 3.23
N ASN A 104 -10.17 -10.58 3.35
CA ASN A 104 -9.82 -11.41 2.21
C ASN A 104 -10.90 -12.48 2.00
N ASP A 105 -11.93 -12.14 1.25
CA ASP A 105 -13.02 -13.08 0.93
C ASP A 105 -12.65 -14.10 -0.15
N ASP A 106 -11.43 -14.01 -0.72
CA ASP A 106 -10.94 -14.94 -1.72
C ASP A 106 -10.46 -16.26 -1.09
N PRO A 107 -10.54 -17.39 -1.83
CA PRO A 107 -10.11 -18.70 -1.35
C PRO A 107 -8.58 -18.89 -1.34
N VAL A 108 -7.83 -17.84 -1.66
CA VAL A 108 -6.37 -17.81 -1.71
C VAL A 108 -5.83 -16.70 -0.83
N LYS A 109 -4.57 -16.83 -0.39
CA LYS A 109 -3.88 -15.76 0.36
C LYS A 109 -3.74 -14.50 -0.50
N ALA A 110 -3.77 -13.34 0.15
CA ALA A 110 -3.49 -12.05 -0.47
C ALA A 110 -2.34 -11.35 0.25
N ARG A 111 -1.41 -10.74 -0.49
CA ARG A 111 -0.43 -9.83 0.11
C ARG A 111 -0.92 -8.40 0.01
N ILE A 112 -0.92 -7.70 1.12
CA ILE A 112 -1.33 -6.31 1.24
C ILE A 112 -0.07 -5.48 1.44
N LYS A 113 0.13 -4.48 0.57
CA LYS A 113 1.17 -3.45 0.74
C LYS A 113 0.51 -2.09 0.82
N THR A 114 1.05 -1.21 1.65
CA THR A 114 0.61 0.18 1.70
C THR A 114 1.76 1.12 1.37
N VAL A 115 1.47 2.11 0.53
CA VAL A 115 2.40 3.17 0.17
C VAL A 115 1.72 4.51 0.39
N VAL A 116 2.46 5.51 0.86
CA VAL A 116 1.96 6.87 1.10
C VAL A 116 2.69 7.83 0.18
N PHE A 117 1.95 8.67 -0.51
CA PHE A 117 2.47 9.70 -1.41
C PHE A 117 2.10 11.11 -0.94
N GLY A 118 2.74 12.12 -1.55
CA GLY A 118 2.50 13.53 -1.23
C GLY A 118 3.30 14.04 -0.03
N ASN A 119 3.11 15.32 0.30
CA ASN A 119 3.79 15.97 1.42
C ASN A 119 3.19 15.56 2.79
N ILE A 120 2.01 14.92 2.81
CA ILE A 120 1.45 14.34 4.04
C ILE A 120 2.23 13.10 4.53
N SER A 121 3.00 12.46 3.65
CA SER A 121 3.72 11.21 3.93
C SER A 121 4.66 11.29 5.13
N GLU A 122 5.22 12.47 5.42
CA GLU A 122 6.10 12.69 6.58
C GLU A 122 5.38 12.55 7.94
N PHE A 123 4.05 12.67 7.96
CA PHE A 123 3.24 12.60 9.17
C PHE A 123 2.47 11.29 9.30
N ILE A 124 2.38 10.50 8.23
CA ILE A 124 1.60 9.27 8.23
C ILE A 124 2.41 8.12 8.80
N THR A 125 1.79 7.40 9.71
CA THR A 125 2.31 6.17 10.32
C THR A 125 1.37 5.03 10.02
N ILE A 126 1.92 3.87 9.70
CA ILE A 126 1.16 2.69 9.28
C ILE A 126 1.51 1.55 10.24
N SER A 127 0.49 0.89 10.80
CA SER A 127 0.72 -0.23 11.73
C SER A 127 1.37 -1.45 11.05
N TYR A 128 1.00 -1.73 9.79
CA TYR A 128 1.52 -2.86 9.01
C TYR A 128 1.62 -2.50 7.52
N SER A 129 2.77 -2.03 7.04
CA SER A 129 2.91 -1.59 5.65
C SER A 129 3.00 -2.73 4.63
N ASP A 130 3.30 -3.95 5.07
CA ASP A 130 3.41 -5.13 4.22
C ASP A 130 3.08 -6.39 5.03
N PHE A 131 2.04 -7.12 4.63
CA PHE A 131 1.64 -8.37 5.29
C PHE A 131 0.85 -9.29 4.35
N ILE A 132 0.76 -10.56 4.72
CA ILE A 132 -0.09 -11.55 4.05
C ILE A 132 -1.34 -11.77 4.89
N LEU A 133 -2.49 -11.78 4.23
CA LEU A 133 -3.80 -12.09 4.79
C LEU A 133 -4.21 -13.48 4.27
N ASP A 134 -4.51 -14.40 5.18
CA ASP A 134 -4.96 -15.74 4.83
C ASP A 134 -6.37 -15.70 4.19
N ALA A 135 -6.76 -16.79 3.54
CA ALA A 135 -8.09 -16.92 2.95
C ALA A 135 -9.18 -16.82 4.02
N ASN A 136 -10.18 -15.97 3.80
CA ASN A 136 -11.26 -15.62 4.75
C ASN A 136 -10.77 -14.97 6.06
N GLU A 137 -9.53 -14.45 6.10
CA GLU A 137 -9.04 -13.68 7.23
C GLU A 137 -9.47 -12.21 7.12
N SER A 138 -9.77 -11.60 8.26
CA SER A 138 -9.99 -10.16 8.38
C SER A 138 -8.97 -9.56 9.34
N LYS A 139 -8.48 -8.37 9.03
CA LYS A 139 -7.53 -7.64 9.87
C LYS A 139 -7.88 -6.16 9.93
N ASN A 140 -7.81 -5.61 11.15
CA ASN A 140 -7.89 -4.17 11.37
C ASN A 140 -6.50 -3.54 11.19
N TYR A 141 -6.47 -2.47 10.44
CA TYR A 141 -5.27 -1.77 10.01
C TYR A 141 -5.37 -0.30 10.44
N ALA A 142 -4.36 0.21 11.16
CA ALA A 142 -4.38 1.58 11.66
C ALA A 142 -3.50 2.50 10.81
N VAL A 143 -4.11 3.59 10.34
CA VAL A 143 -3.41 4.73 9.74
C VAL A 143 -3.37 5.84 10.78
N GLY A 144 -2.18 6.11 11.29
CA GLY A 144 -1.93 7.22 12.20
C GLY A 144 -1.43 8.45 11.46
N LEU A 145 -1.77 9.62 11.98
CA LEU A 145 -1.13 10.87 11.66
C LEU A 145 -0.46 11.38 12.94
N GLN A 146 0.82 11.74 12.86
CA GLN A 146 1.56 12.32 13.96
C GLN A 146 2.29 13.58 13.48
N THR A 147 1.97 14.71 14.10
CA THR A 147 2.72 15.96 13.95
C THR A 147 3.63 16.16 15.17
N ASN A 148 4.58 17.08 15.07
CA ASN A 148 5.41 17.53 16.19
C ASN A 148 5.18 19.03 16.46
N GLU A 149 5.66 19.53 17.59
CA GLU A 149 5.46 20.93 18.01
C GLU A 149 6.05 21.95 17.01
N ASN A 150 7.05 21.53 16.22
CA ASN A 150 7.71 22.36 15.21
C ASN A 150 7.12 22.19 13.80
N THR A 151 6.02 21.43 13.66
CA THR A 151 5.41 21.21 12.35
C THR A 151 4.83 22.52 11.85
N ILE A 152 5.21 22.89 10.63
CA ILE A 152 4.78 24.15 10.01
C ILE A 152 3.27 24.08 9.79
N GLN A 153 2.57 25.17 10.10
CA GLN A 153 1.16 25.27 9.79
C GLN A 153 0.95 25.27 8.28
N GLY A 154 0.00 24.47 7.80
CA GLY A 154 -0.27 24.37 6.39
C GLY A 154 -1.18 23.19 6.03
N ASN A 155 -1.58 23.17 4.77
CA ASN A 155 -2.30 22.05 4.20
C ASN A 155 -1.32 21.02 3.64
N TYR A 156 -1.44 19.79 4.10
CA TYR A 156 -0.67 18.65 3.63
C TYR A 156 -1.62 17.66 2.98
N THR A 157 -1.27 17.26 1.78
CA THR A 157 -2.11 16.46 0.89
C THR A 157 -1.30 15.31 0.31
N GLY A 158 -2.01 14.26 -0.03
CA GLY A 158 -1.44 13.11 -0.69
C GLY A 158 -2.46 12.01 -0.79
N GLU A 159 -1.97 10.80 -0.85
CA GLU A 159 -2.80 9.62 -1.00
C GLU A 159 -2.13 8.43 -0.35
N ILE A 160 -2.97 7.46 -0.01
CA ILE A 160 -2.57 6.20 0.59
C ILE A 160 -3.03 5.10 -0.35
N ASP A 161 -2.07 4.40 -0.94
CA ASP A 161 -2.29 3.32 -1.88
C ASP A 161 -2.28 1.98 -1.14
N LEU A 162 -3.40 1.27 -1.18
CA LEU A 162 -3.51 -0.12 -0.75
C LEU A 162 -3.35 -1.03 -1.97
N ILE A 163 -2.21 -1.70 -2.05
CA ILE A 163 -1.87 -2.62 -3.13
C ILE A 163 -2.13 -4.05 -2.65
N VAL A 164 -3.09 -4.71 -3.28
CA VAL A 164 -3.49 -6.09 -2.99
C VAL A 164 -2.95 -6.99 -4.10
N ILE A 165 -2.15 -7.98 -3.74
CA ILE A 165 -1.55 -8.94 -4.68
C ILE A 165 -2.10 -10.32 -4.38
N LYS A 166 -2.80 -10.91 -5.36
CA LYS A 166 -3.46 -12.21 -5.25
C LYS A 166 -2.90 -13.18 -6.30
N PRO A 167 -2.52 -14.41 -5.94
CA PRO A 167 -2.13 -15.41 -6.92
C PRO A 167 -3.37 -15.91 -7.67
N LYS A 168 -3.27 -16.09 -8.99
CA LYS A 168 -4.38 -16.64 -9.79
C LYS A 168 -4.71 -18.10 -9.45
N TYR A 169 -3.75 -18.82 -8.89
CA TYR A 169 -3.87 -20.24 -8.55
C TYR A 169 -3.29 -20.50 -7.16
N LYS A 170 -3.96 -21.36 -6.38
CA LYS A 170 -3.58 -21.67 -4.98
C LYS A 170 -2.16 -22.20 -4.82
N ASN A 171 -1.66 -22.98 -5.78
CA ASN A 171 -0.30 -23.51 -5.75
C ASN A 171 0.79 -22.43 -5.94
N LEU A 172 0.41 -21.20 -6.29
CA LEU A 172 1.32 -20.05 -6.41
C LEU A 172 1.40 -19.20 -5.14
N GLU A 173 0.61 -19.48 -4.10
CA GLU A 173 0.67 -18.78 -2.81
C GLU A 173 2.09 -18.65 -2.21
N PRO A 174 2.98 -19.67 -2.31
CA PRO A 174 4.34 -19.53 -1.78
C PRO A 174 5.13 -18.37 -2.42
N LEU A 175 4.81 -17.99 -3.66
CA LEU A 175 5.48 -16.89 -4.36
C LEU A 175 5.15 -15.51 -3.75
N LEU A 176 4.04 -15.39 -3.01
CA LEU A 176 3.70 -14.15 -2.32
C LEU A 176 4.77 -13.69 -1.33
N SER A 177 5.57 -14.61 -0.79
CA SER A 177 6.66 -14.30 0.15
C SER A 177 7.92 -13.70 -0.50
N VAL A 178 8.05 -13.84 -1.83
CA VAL A 178 9.27 -13.46 -2.58
C VAL A 178 9.13 -12.13 -3.31
N ILE A 179 7.89 -11.70 -3.55
CA ILE A 179 7.55 -10.43 -4.23
C ILE A 179 7.50 -9.24 -3.28
#